data_AF-A0A351CXS1-F1
#
_entry.id   AF-A0A351CXS1-F1
#
_cell.length_a   1.000
_cell.length_b   1.000
_cell.length_c   1.000
_cell.angle_alpha   90.00
_cell.angle_beta   90.00
_cell.angle_gamma   90.00
#
_symmetry.space_group_name_H-M   'P 1'
#
loop_
_entity.id
_entity.type
_entity.pdbx_description
1 polymer ?
#
loop_
_entity_poly.entity_id
_entity_poly.type
_entity_poly.pdbx_seq_one_letter_code
_entity_poly.pdbx_strand_id
1 'polypeptide(L)'
;MRSDAIKIDHFDQFIARQEFSKWRDQLLKQALYNIRPERHGDLPRWQAALDRLPALTTDRKSYDVSKISIGAATEISSALKIQLKASLMELHPWRKGPYQLFGLHIDSEWRSDWKWDRLAKHLPDITGHNVLDVGCGNGYHCWRMLGFGANYVLGIDPSIKFLIQHHAINRYARETQFDFLPLASEHLPEDLAYFDTVFSMGVIYHRRTPQNHLAELRNAMVAKGTLVLETLIVDEAPNGLLVPASRYAQMNNVWFIPTVSKLIEELAKADFINIRCVDINETSMSEQRSTSWMTFHSLENFLNPNDPTKTLEGYPRPKRAIVIANKS
;
A
#
# COMPACT_ATOMS: atom_id res chain seq x y z
N MET A 1 19.79 22.40 -21.73
CA MET A 1 20.10 21.57 -20.55
C MET A 1 18.84 20.80 -20.20
N ARG A 2 18.75 19.53 -20.63
CA ARG A 2 17.59 18.67 -20.35
C ARG A 2 17.61 18.36 -18.85
N SER A 3 16.51 18.61 -18.15
CA SER A 3 16.38 18.27 -16.73
C SER A 3 16.44 16.76 -16.59
N ASP A 4 17.34 16.24 -15.78
CA ASP A 4 17.39 14.83 -15.44
C ASP A 4 16.10 14.48 -14.69
N ALA A 5 15.15 13.94 -15.45
CA ALA A 5 14.00 13.20 -14.94
C ALA A 5 14.50 12.07 -14.04
N ILE A 6 13.66 11.59 -13.12
CA ILE A 6 13.91 10.43 -12.24
C ILE A 6 14.85 9.43 -12.93
N LYS A 7 16.07 9.29 -12.40
CA LYS A 7 17.07 8.43 -13.03
C LYS A 7 16.55 7.00 -13.03
N ILE A 8 16.76 6.31 -14.15
CA ILE A 8 16.42 4.89 -14.34
C ILE A 8 16.92 4.02 -13.16
N ASP A 9 17.96 4.49 -12.48
CA ASP A 9 18.58 3.99 -11.25
C ASP A 9 17.59 3.57 -10.13
N HIS A 10 16.36 4.12 -10.11
CA HIS A 10 15.34 3.74 -9.13
C HIS A 10 14.82 2.30 -9.30
N PHE A 11 15.05 1.67 -10.46
CA PHE A 11 14.58 0.33 -10.77
C PHE A 11 15.70 -0.67 -11.04
N ASP A 12 16.97 -0.32 -10.73
CA ASP A 12 18.13 -1.18 -11.05
C ASP A 12 18.00 -2.59 -10.47
N GLN A 13 17.48 -2.70 -9.25
CA GLN A 13 17.23 -3.98 -8.59
C GLN A 13 16.20 -4.80 -9.36
N PHE A 14 15.04 -4.22 -9.67
CA PHE A 14 14.01 -4.85 -10.49
C PHE A 14 14.53 -5.25 -11.89
N ILE A 15 15.32 -4.39 -12.53
CA ILE A 15 15.94 -4.65 -13.85
C ILE A 15 16.84 -5.88 -13.80
N ALA A 16 17.59 -6.08 -12.72
CA ALA A 16 18.50 -7.21 -12.57
C ALA A 16 17.81 -8.57 -12.37
N ARG A 17 16.51 -8.58 -11.99
CA ARG A 17 15.75 -9.81 -11.73
C ARG A 17 15.46 -10.59 -13.00
N GLN A 18 15.96 -11.81 -13.08
CA GLN A 18 15.83 -12.66 -14.26
C GLN A 18 14.43 -13.26 -14.39
N GLU A 19 13.75 -13.41 -13.27
CA GLU A 19 12.39 -13.93 -13.16
C GLU A 19 11.40 -13.03 -13.90
N PHE A 20 11.68 -11.72 -13.97
CA PHE A 20 10.87 -10.75 -14.71
C PHE A 20 11.35 -10.50 -16.13
N SER A 21 12.40 -11.16 -16.61
CA SER A 21 13.03 -10.89 -17.92
C SER A 21 12.04 -10.84 -19.09
N LYS A 22 11.06 -11.76 -19.10
CA LYS A 22 9.99 -11.83 -20.11
C LYS A 22 9.11 -10.58 -20.16
N TRP A 23 8.80 -9.99 -19.01
CA TRP A 23 7.84 -8.89 -18.89
C TRP A 23 8.52 -7.53 -18.62
N ARG A 24 9.84 -7.54 -18.40
CA ARG A 24 10.63 -6.41 -17.94
C ARG A 24 10.40 -5.17 -18.81
N ASP A 25 10.49 -5.32 -20.13
CA ASP A 25 10.35 -4.18 -21.05
C ASP A 25 8.94 -3.57 -20.99
N GLN A 26 7.90 -4.39 -20.91
CA GLN A 26 6.52 -3.93 -20.75
C GLN A 26 6.35 -3.15 -19.43
N LEU A 27 6.77 -3.75 -18.32
CA LEU A 27 6.62 -3.18 -16.98
C LEU A 27 7.41 -1.87 -16.84
N LEU A 28 8.66 -1.85 -17.32
CA LEU A 28 9.52 -0.66 -17.28
C LEU A 28 9.00 0.43 -18.20
N LYS A 29 8.55 0.10 -19.42
CA LYS A 29 7.97 1.10 -20.32
C LYS A 29 6.79 1.81 -19.66
N GLN A 30 5.93 1.05 -18.97
CA GLN A 30 4.78 1.63 -18.27
C GLN A 30 5.21 2.42 -17.01
N ALA A 31 6.16 1.90 -16.22
CA ALA A 31 6.67 2.60 -15.05
C ALA A 31 7.30 3.94 -15.45
N LEU A 32 8.18 3.94 -16.45
CA LEU A 32 8.81 5.15 -16.99
C LEU A 32 7.79 6.13 -17.59
N TYR A 33 6.74 5.63 -18.25
CA TYR A 33 5.63 6.46 -18.71
C TYR A 33 4.93 7.18 -17.54
N ASN A 34 4.71 6.47 -16.43
CA ASN A 34 3.98 6.98 -15.26
C ASN A 34 4.78 8.01 -14.46
N ILE A 35 6.12 7.91 -14.45
CA ILE A 35 6.98 8.82 -13.67
C ILE A 35 7.42 10.09 -14.41
N ARG A 36 7.00 10.25 -15.67
CA ARG A 36 7.40 11.40 -16.50
C ARG A 36 7.11 12.75 -15.81
N PRO A 37 8.09 13.68 -15.73
CA PRO A 37 7.93 14.94 -15.01
C PRO A 37 6.76 15.80 -15.48
N GLU A 38 6.40 15.74 -16.77
CA GLU A 38 5.30 16.51 -17.34
C GLU A 38 3.92 16.14 -16.74
N ARG A 39 3.84 14.98 -16.08
CA ARG A 39 2.62 14.51 -15.39
C ARG A 39 2.56 14.93 -13.92
N HIS A 40 3.64 15.46 -13.35
CA HIS A 40 3.80 15.64 -11.90
C HIS A 40 4.50 16.95 -11.55
N GLY A 41 3.73 18.04 -11.37
CA GLY A 41 4.28 19.35 -11.04
C GLY A 41 5.09 19.42 -9.73
N ASP A 42 4.78 18.56 -8.76
CA ASP A 42 5.51 18.49 -7.48
C ASP A 42 6.80 17.65 -7.54
N LEU A 43 7.03 16.88 -8.60
CA LEU A 43 8.12 15.91 -8.66
C LEU A 43 9.50 16.54 -8.41
N PRO A 44 9.87 17.69 -9.02
CA PRO A 44 11.16 18.32 -8.73
C PRO A 44 11.36 18.66 -7.25
N ARG A 45 10.29 19.06 -6.55
CA ARG A 45 10.32 19.36 -5.12
C ARG A 45 10.56 18.10 -4.28
N TRP A 46 9.89 17.00 -4.62
CA TRP A 46 10.07 15.71 -3.95
C TRP A 46 11.46 15.12 -4.20
N GLN A 47 12.00 15.24 -5.42
CA GLN A 47 13.37 14.80 -5.71
C GLN A 47 14.39 15.60 -4.89
N ALA A 48 14.25 16.93 -4.87
CA ALA A 48 15.14 17.78 -4.07
C ALA A 48 15.06 17.44 -2.57
N ALA A 49 13.90 16.97 -2.08
CA ALA A 49 13.76 16.50 -0.71
C ALA A 49 14.54 15.18 -0.46
N LEU A 50 14.52 14.25 -1.41
CA LEU A 50 15.35 13.03 -1.35
C LEU A 50 16.85 13.37 -1.34
N ASP A 51 17.28 14.30 -2.18
CA ASP A 51 18.70 14.68 -2.29
C ASP A 51 19.21 15.35 -1.00
N ARG A 52 18.32 16.03 -0.26
CA ARG A 52 18.60 16.63 1.05
C ARG A 52 18.54 15.64 2.21
N LEU A 53 18.20 14.37 2.00
CA LEU A 53 18.24 13.36 3.06
C LEU A 53 19.70 13.17 3.55
N PRO A 54 19.96 13.26 4.86
CA PRO A 54 21.32 13.14 5.38
C PRO A 54 21.91 11.77 5.02
N ALA A 55 23.20 11.74 4.69
CA ALA A 55 23.93 10.52 4.39
C ALA A 55 24.19 9.75 5.70
N LEU A 56 23.33 8.78 5.99
CA LEU A 56 23.39 7.92 7.18
C LEU A 56 23.46 6.47 6.73
N THR A 57 24.12 5.64 7.53
CA THR A 57 24.22 4.19 7.33
C THR A 57 23.95 3.48 8.64
N THR A 58 23.32 2.32 8.57
CA THR A 58 23.06 1.48 9.74
C THR A 58 22.83 0.04 9.29
N ASP A 59 23.25 -0.90 10.13
CA ASP A 59 22.91 -2.31 10.01
C ASP A 59 21.73 -2.69 10.91
N ARG A 60 21.22 -1.75 11.72
CA ARG A 60 20.10 -1.96 12.64
C ARG A 60 18.78 -1.75 11.92
N LYS A 61 18.15 -2.84 11.49
CA LYS A 61 16.89 -2.84 10.74
C LYS A 61 15.96 -3.87 11.35
N SER A 62 14.70 -3.52 11.58
CA SER A 62 13.67 -4.43 12.05
C SER A 62 12.35 -4.08 11.40
N TYR A 63 11.76 -5.08 10.75
CA TYR A 63 10.53 -4.98 9.96
C TYR A 63 9.41 -5.88 10.49
N ASP A 64 9.74 -6.79 11.42
CA ASP A 64 8.83 -7.69 12.12
C ASP A 64 8.03 -6.97 13.23
N VAL A 65 8.49 -5.81 13.67
CA VAL A 65 7.82 -4.96 14.67
C VAL A 65 6.79 -3.99 14.06
N SER A 66 5.86 -3.48 14.89
CA SER A 66 4.79 -2.56 14.47
C SER A 66 5.31 -1.28 13.79
N LYS A 67 6.45 -0.74 14.24
CA LYS A 67 7.08 0.46 13.65
C LYS A 67 8.27 0.03 12.81
N ILE A 68 8.21 0.17 11.48
CA ILE A 68 9.36 -0.13 10.63
C ILE A 68 10.56 0.67 11.11
N SER A 69 11.56 -0.02 11.65
CA SER A 69 12.65 0.58 12.41
C SER A 69 13.96 0.47 11.66
N ILE A 70 14.58 1.61 11.36
CA ILE A 70 15.85 1.70 10.66
C ILE A 70 16.74 2.68 11.42
N GLY A 71 17.83 2.16 11.98
CA GLY A 71 18.80 2.92 12.75
C GLY A 71 18.34 3.30 14.16
N ALA A 72 19.31 3.51 15.04
CA ALA A 72 19.12 3.92 16.42
C ALA A 72 19.24 5.44 16.59
N ALA A 73 18.63 5.98 17.64
CA ALA A 73 18.73 7.41 17.98
C ALA A 73 20.17 7.87 18.29
N THR A 74 21.05 6.94 18.67
CA THR A 74 22.47 7.19 18.94
C THR A 74 23.32 7.30 17.68
N GLU A 75 22.77 6.94 16.51
CA GLU A 75 23.48 6.94 15.22
C GLU A 75 23.29 8.24 14.42
N ILE A 76 22.61 9.23 15.01
CA ILE A 76 22.33 10.51 14.36
C ILE A 76 22.56 11.67 15.32
N SER A 77 23.17 12.75 14.83
CA SER A 77 23.30 13.99 15.60
C SER A 77 21.97 14.76 15.60
N SER A 78 21.77 15.65 16.59
CA SER A 78 20.58 16.50 16.64
C SER A 78 20.39 17.33 15.37
N ALA A 79 21.48 17.86 14.80
CA ALA A 79 21.44 18.65 13.56
C ALA A 79 20.97 17.80 12.36
N LEU A 80 21.53 16.59 12.19
CA LEU A 80 21.12 15.70 11.11
C LEU A 80 19.70 15.17 11.30
N LYS A 81 19.24 14.99 12.55
CA LYS A 81 17.86 14.60 12.85
C LYS A 81 16.86 15.69 12.47
N ILE A 82 17.21 16.96 12.68
CA ILE A 82 16.42 18.11 12.22
C ILE A 82 16.34 18.12 10.69
N GLN A 83 17.48 17.94 10.01
CA GLN A 83 17.53 17.84 8.55
C GLN A 83 16.69 16.67 8.02
N LEU A 84 16.82 15.48 8.63
CA LEU A 84 16.04 14.29 8.29
C LEU A 84 14.53 14.59 8.38
N LYS A 85 14.09 15.18 9.48
CA LYS A 85 12.69 15.54 9.68
C LYS A 85 12.22 16.55 8.64
N ALA A 86 12.98 17.62 8.40
CA ALA A 86 12.63 18.64 7.42
C ALA A 86 12.47 18.05 6.00
N SER A 87 13.43 17.24 5.56
CA SER A 87 13.39 16.58 4.26
C SER A 87 12.22 15.60 4.11
N LEU A 88 11.91 14.80 5.14
CA LEU A 88 10.78 13.88 5.09
C LEU A 88 9.41 14.59 5.16
N MET A 89 9.33 15.75 5.83
CA MET A 89 8.10 16.56 5.87
C MET A 89 7.73 17.15 4.51
N GLU A 90 8.70 17.39 3.62
CA GLU A 90 8.42 17.78 2.23
C GLU A 90 7.65 16.69 1.45
N LEU A 91 7.74 15.44 1.91
CA LEU A 91 7.03 14.30 1.34
C LEU A 91 5.64 14.09 1.96
N HIS A 92 5.18 15.00 2.83
CA HIS A 92 3.80 15.03 3.31
C HIS A 92 2.78 14.97 2.15
N PRO A 93 1.63 14.29 2.32
CA PRO A 93 1.19 13.57 3.52
C PRO A 93 1.74 12.15 3.65
N TRP A 94 2.07 11.72 4.87
CA TRP A 94 2.39 10.32 5.20
C TRP A 94 1.14 9.58 5.67
N ARG A 95 0.59 8.72 4.81
CA ARG A 95 -0.69 8.04 5.09
C ARG A 95 -0.54 6.69 5.78
N LYS A 96 0.25 5.77 5.24
CA LYS A 96 0.49 4.43 5.81
C LYS A 96 1.78 4.43 6.65
N GLY A 97 1.79 3.69 7.75
CA GLY A 97 2.90 3.63 8.71
C GLY A 97 2.43 3.03 10.06
N PRO A 98 3.17 3.19 11.16
CA PRO A 98 4.25 4.16 11.38
C PRO A 98 5.66 3.68 10.99
N TYR A 99 6.59 4.64 10.93
CA TYR A 99 8.04 4.39 10.76
C TYR A 99 8.85 4.99 11.93
N GLN A 100 10.04 4.44 12.15
CA GLN A 100 11.03 4.88 13.13
C GLN A 100 12.41 4.94 12.48
N LEU A 101 12.90 6.14 12.16
CA LEU A 101 14.17 6.34 11.45
C LEU A 101 15.17 7.06 12.36
N PHE A 102 16.23 6.39 12.82
CA PHE A 102 17.25 6.99 13.67
C PHE A 102 16.66 7.76 14.87
N GLY A 103 15.65 7.17 15.53
CA GLY A 103 14.96 7.83 16.64
C GLY A 103 13.92 8.90 16.24
N LEU A 104 13.71 9.18 14.96
CA LEU A 104 12.62 10.02 14.46
C LEU A 104 11.37 9.17 14.21
N HIS A 105 10.27 9.51 14.88
CA HIS A 105 8.99 8.84 14.71
C HIS A 105 8.15 9.53 13.63
N ILE A 106 7.80 8.79 12.57
CA ILE A 106 6.84 9.20 11.56
C ILE A 106 5.49 8.60 11.94
N ASP A 107 4.69 9.38 12.65
CA ASP A 107 3.32 9.04 13.02
C ASP A 107 2.40 9.36 11.84
N SER A 108 2.22 8.39 10.94
CA SER A 108 1.37 8.50 9.75
C SER A 108 -0.11 8.62 10.07
N GLU A 109 -0.96 8.99 9.10
CA GLU A 109 -2.42 9.06 9.29
C GLU A 109 -3.01 7.76 9.83
N TRP A 110 -2.64 6.64 9.21
CA TRP A 110 -3.11 5.31 9.55
C TRP A 110 -2.16 4.63 10.53
N ARG A 111 -2.74 3.95 11.51
CA ARG A 111 -2.12 2.85 12.25
C ARG A 111 -2.17 1.58 11.41
N SER A 112 -1.39 1.56 10.33
CA SER A 112 -1.31 0.40 9.42
C SER A 112 -0.79 -0.85 10.13
N ASP A 113 -0.08 -0.66 11.24
CA ASP A 113 0.32 -1.71 12.17
C ASP A 113 -0.87 -2.44 12.79
N TRP A 114 -1.94 -1.74 13.17
CA TRP A 114 -3.12 -2.38 13.76
C TRP A 114 -3.82 -3.32 12.77
N LYS A 115 -3.93 -2.89 11.50
CA LYS A 115 -4.44 -3.76 10.43
C LYS A 115 -3.56 -4.99 10.25
N TRP A 116 -2.24 -4.81 10.27
CA TRP A 116 -1.32 -5.93 10.17
C TRP A 116 -1.46 -6.89 11.35
N ASP A 117 -1.61 -6.39 12.58
CA ASP A 117 -1.72 -7.24 13.77
C ASP A 117 -3.03 -8.06 13.79
N ARG A 118 -4.12 -7.53 13.19
CA ARG A 118 -5.34 -8.30 12.94
C ARG A 118 -5.10 -9.37 11.87
N LEU A 119 -4.47 -8.99 10.76
CA LEU A 119 -4.22 -9.85 9.61
C LEU A 119 -3.24 -10.99 9.89
N ALA A 120 -2.11 -10.71 10.54
CA ALA A 120 -0.98 -11.62 10.73
C ALA A 120 -1.36 -12.91 11.46
N LYS A 121 -2.41 -12.88 12.30
CA LYS A 121 -2.96 -14.05 12.99
C LYS A 121 -3.62 -15.06 12.05
N HIS A 122 -3.95 -14.64 10.84
CA HIS A 122 -4.72 -15.42 9.87
C HIS A 122 -3.94 -15.73 8.59
N LEU A 123 -2.80 -15.06 8.37
CA LEU A 123 -1.92 -15.32 7.24
C LEU A 123 -1.38 -16.75 7.31
N PRO A 124 -1.22 -17.43 6.17
CA PRO A 124 -0.34 -18.59 6.12
C PRO A 124 1.09 -18.17 6.47
N ASP A 125 1.96 -19.13 6.80
CA ASP A 125 3.39 -18.85 6.82
C ASP A 125 3.80 -18.34 5.43
N ILE A 126 4.36 -17.13 5.37
CA ILE A 126 4.83 -16.50 4.14
C ILE A 126 6.35 -16.55 4.02
N THR A 127 7.01 -17.32 4.89
CA THR A 127 8.46 -17.52 4.82
C THR A 127 8.83 -18.11 3.47
N GLY A 128 9.71 -17.44 2.74
CA GLY A 128 10.14 -17.86 1.40
C GLY A 128 9.19 -17.48 0.27
N HIS A 129 8.01 -16.89 0.54
CA HIS A 129 7.06 -16.52 -0.49
C HIS A 129 7.56 -15.32 -1.33
N ASN A 130 7.25 -15.35 -2.62
CA ASN A 130 7.23 -14.15 -3.46
C ASN A 130 5.87 -13.48 -3.32
N VAL A 131 5.85 -12.22 -2.89
CA VAL A 131 4.63 -11.51 -2.52
C VAL A 131 4.41 -10.29 -3.42
N LEU A 132 3.16 -10.08 -3.84
CA LEU A 132 2.73 -8.85 -4.51
C LEU A 132 1.78 -8.08 -3.61
N ASP A 133 2.00 -6.78 -3.42
CA ASP A 133 1.06 -5.87 -2.74
C ASP A 133 0.52 -4.84 -3.73
N VAL A 134 -0.75 -5.01 -4.09
CA VAL A 134 -1.47 -4.15 -5.04
C VAL A 134 -2.09 -2.97 -4.30
N GLY A 135 -1.76 -1.75 -4.73
CA GLY A 135 -2.14 -0.53 -4.01
C GLY A 135 -1.38 -0.42 -2.69
N CYS A 136 -0.09 -0.74 -2.72
CA CYS A 136 0.76 -0.81 -1.53
C CYS A 136 0.89 0.53 -0.78
N GLY A 137 0.42 1.65 -1.35
CA GLY A 137 0.64 2.97 -0.79
C GLY A 137 2.14 3.25 -0.77
N ASN A 138 2.70 3.73 0.33
CA ASN A 138 4.15 3.95 0.48
C ASN A 138 4.96 2.68 0.85
N GLY A 139 4.33 1.50 0.80
CA GLY A 139 5.00 0.22 1.01
C GLY A 139 5.16 -0.23 2.46
N TYR A 140 4.50 0.40 3.45
CA TYR A 140 4.56 -0.04 4.86
C TYR A 140 4.32 -1.56 5.01
N HIS A 141 3.28 -2.09 4.38
CA HIS A 141 2.93 -3.51 4.50
C HIS A 141 3.94 -4.40 3.76
N CYS A 142 4.54 -3.95 2.66
CA CYS A 142 5.64 -4.66 2.00
C CYS A 142 6.84 -4.86 2.93
N TRP A 143 7.21 -3.84 3.71
CA TRP A 143 8.26 -3.97 4.73
C TRP A 143 7.88 -5.01 5.79
N ARG A 144 6.63 -5.00 6.27
CA ARG A 144 6.15 -6.02 7.23
C ARG A 144 6.23 -7.43 6.64
N MET A 145 5.88 -7.62 5.37
CA MET A 145 5.98 -8.92 4.69
C MET A 145 7.41 -9.44 4.66
N LEU A 146 8.40 -8.58 4.38
CA LEU A 146 9.83 -8.93 4.50
C LEU A 146 10.21 -9.30 5.94
N GLY A 147 9.74 -8.53 6.93
CA GLY A 147 9.97 -8.84 8.34
C GLY A 147 9.38 -10.18 8.78
N PHE A 148 8.34 -10.65 8.09
CA PHE A 148 7.69 -11.94 8.31
C PHE A 148 8.23 -13.05 7.38
N GLY A 149 9.40 -12.83 6.77
CA GLY A 149 10.16 -13.88 6.09
C GLY A 149 9.89 -14.03 4.59
N ALA A 150 9.11 -13.13 3.97
CA ALA A 150 8.94 -13.16 2.51
C ALA A 150 10.30 -13.11 1.79
N ASN A 151 10.47 -13.96 0.77
CA ASN A 151 11.70 -13.99 -0.05
C ASN A 151 11.83 -12.74 -0.91
N TYR A 152 10.72 -12.28 -1.47
CA TYR A 152 10.66 -11.12 -2.33
C TYR A 152 9.31 -10.44 -2.20
N VAL A 153 9.30 -9.12 -2.25
CA VAL A 153 8.08 -8.33 -2.28
C VAL A 153 8.12 -7.36 -3.45
N LEU A 154 7.09 -7.39 -4.29
CA LEU A 154 6.80 -6.35 -5.26
C LEU A 154 5.61 -5.53 -4.77
N GLY A 155 5.83 -4.25 -4.48
CA GLY A 155 4.75 -3.29 -4.27
C GLY A 155 4.40 -2.59 -5.58
N ILE A 156 3.11 -2.47 -5.89
CA ILE A 156 2.66 -1.60 -6.99
C ILE A 156 1.65 -0.55 -6.51
N ASP A 157 1.85 0.69 -6.94
CA ASP A 157 0.91 1.78 -6.75
C ASP A 157 1.21 2.90 -7.76
N PRO A 158 0.23 3.45 -8.51
CA PRO A 158 0.49 4.47 -9.53
C PRO A 158 0.93 5.83 -8.96
N SER A 159 0.87 6.04 -7.64
CA SER A 159 1.25 7.30 -6.99
C SER A 159 2.76 7.51 -6.94
N ILE A 160 3.25 8.53 -7.65
CA ILE A 160 4.66 8.93 -7.61
C ILE A 160 5.09 9.41 -6.24
N LYS A 161 4.20 10.07 -5.48
CA LYS A 161 4.51 10.46 -4.10
C LYS A 161 4.86 9.25 -3.25
N PHE A 162 4.15 8.14 -3.43
CA PHE A 162 4.41 6.92 -2.67
C PHE A 162 5.68 6.20 -3.12
N LEU A 163 6.00 6.20 -4.42
CA LEU A 163 7.31 5.78 -4.92
C LEU A 163 8.44 6.57 -4.23
N ILE A 164 8.33 7.90 -4.17
CA ILE A 164 9.32 8.76 -3.51
C ILE A 164 9.41 8.47 -2.01
N GLN A 165 8.29 8.31 -1.32
CA GLN A 165 8.29 7.92 0.10
C GLN A 165 8.97 6.56 0.30
N HIS A 166 8.69 5.56 -0.54
CA HIS A 166 9.39 4.27 -0.52
C HIS A 166 10.90 4.45 -0.67
N HIS A 167 11.38 5.23 -1.65
CA HIS A 167 12.81 5.48 -1.81
C HIS A 167 13.43 6.24 -0.64
N ALA A 168 12.70 7.15 0.01
CA ALA A 168 13.18 7.84 1.21
C ALA A 168 13.47 6.86 2.34
N ILE A 169 12.60 5.85 2.52
CA ILE A 169 12.81 4.76 3.49
C ILE A 169 13.93 3.82 3.01
N ASN A 170 13.88 3.38 1.75
CA ASN A 170 14.83 2.40 1.22
C ASN A 170 16.26 2.94 1.09
N ARG A 171 16.46 4.27 1.01
CA ARG A 171 17.78 4.90 1.08
C ARG A 171 18.59 4.46 2.31
N TYR A 172 17.90 4.23 3.43
CA TYR A 172 18.51 3.81 4.70
C TYR A 172 18.38 2.30 4.92
N ALA A 173 17.28 1.68 4.50
CA ALA A 173 17.12 0.23 4.57
C ALA A 173 18.11 -0.50 3.65
N ARG A 174 18.41 0.05 2.47
CA ARG A 174 19.19 -0.56 1.41
C ARG A 174 18.75 -2.00 1.11
N GLU A 175 17.44 -2.20 1.17
CA GLU A 175 16.84 -3.49 0.95
C GLU A 175 16.77 -3.75 -0.55
N THR A 176 17.09 -4.99 -0.92
CA THR A 176 17.08 -5.44 -2.32
C THR A 176 15.94 -6.39 -2.60
N GLN A 177 15.33 -6.98 -1.56
CA GLN A 177 14.21 -7.91 -1.66
C GLN A 177 12.85 -7.21 -1.78
N PHE A 178 12.80 -5.88 -1.74
CA PHE A 178 11.56 -5.11 -1.94
C PHE A 178 11.72 -4.09 -3.08
N ASP A 179 11.07 -4.37 -4.20
CA ASP A 179 10.91 -3.43 -5.30
C ASP A 179 9.55 -2.72 -5.24
N PHE A 180 9.53 -1.47 -5.69
CA PHE A 180 8.31 -0.70 -5.90
C PHE A 180 8.20 -0.32 -7.37
N LEU A 181 7.07 -0.64 -8.02
CA LEU A 181 6.78 -0.15 -9.37
C LEU A 181 5.58 0.80 -9.38
N PRO A 182 5.68 1.97 -10.05
CA PRO A 182 4.60 2.95 -10.13
C PRO A 182 3.53 2.51 -11.13
N LEU A 183 2.83 1.41 -10.84
CA LEU A 183 1.87 0.72 -11.72
C LEU A 183 0.52 0.54 -11.02
N ALA A 184 -0.55 0.55 -11.82
CA ALA A 184 -1.83 -0.05 -11.44
C ALA A 184 -1.87 -1.53 -11.86
N SER A 185 -2.69 -2.35 -11.21
CA SER A 185 -2.79 -3.81 -11.47
C SER A 185 -3.16 -4.18 -12.90
N GLU A 186 -3.92 -3.34 -13.61
CA GLU A 186 -4.27 -3.51 -15.03
C GLU A 186 -3.05 -3.49 -15.98
N HIS A 187 -1.89 -3.04 -15.51
CA HIS A 187 -0.65 -3.07 -16.29
C HIS A 187 0.16 -4.35 -16.08
N LEU A 188 -0.25 -5.20 -15.12
CA LEU A 188 0.41 -6.49 -14.89
C LEU A 188 0.11 -7.42 -16.08
N PRO A 189 1.12 -8.19 -16.54
CA PRO A 189 0.91 -9.21 -17.55
C PRO A 189 -0.12 -10.26 -17.11
N GLU A 190 -0.99 -10.67 -18.04
CA GLU A 190 -2.02 -11.68 -17.77
C GLU A 190 -1.45 -13.08 -17.47
N ASP A 191 -0.23 -13.35 -17.93
CA ASP A 191 0.45 -14.64 -17.77
C ASP A 191 1.57 -14.61 -16.72
N LEU A 192 1.54 -13.62 -15.80
CA LEU A 192 2.59 -13.38 -14.81
C LEU A 192 2.82 -14.56 -13.87
N ALA A 193 1.75 -15.11 -13.28
CA ALA A 193 1.72 -16.36 -12.52
C ALA A 193 2.95 -16.66 -11.65
N TYR A 194 3.41 -15.67 -10.87
CA TYR A 194 4.71 -15.70 -10.17
C TYR A 194 4.57 -15.64 -8.64
N PHE A 195 3.54 -14.99 -8.12
CA PHE A 195 3.43 -14.69 -6.69
C PHE A 195 2.71 -15.80 -5.93
N ASP A 196 3.32 -16.25 -4.84
CA ASP A 196 2.74 -17.21 -3.89
C ASP A 196 1.62 -16.57 -3.07
N THR A 197 1.76 -15.28 -2.77
CA THR A 197 0.75 -14.50 -2.04
C THR A 197 0.55 -13.13 -2.68
N VAL A 198 -0.72 -12.75 -2.87
CA VAL A 198 -1.10 -11.45 -3.41
C VAL A 198 -1.98 -10.74 -2.40
N PHE A 199 -1.63 -9.49 -2.09
CA PHE A 199 -2.40 -8.59 -1.25
C PHE A 199 -3.09 -7.54 -2.13
N SER A 200 -4.34 -7.24 -1.82
CA SER A 200 -5.07 -6.09 -2.37
C SER A 200 -5.87 -5.46 -1.23
N MET A 201 -5.32 -4.41 -0.62
CA MET A 201 -5.88 -3.82 0.60
C MET A 201 -6.26 -2.37 0.37
N GLY A 202 -7.57 -2.11 0.34
CA GLY A 202 -8.13 -0.79 0.12
C GLY A 202 -8.21 -0.36 -1.35
N VAL A 203 -8.27 -1.32 -2.27
CA VAL A 203 -8.22 -1.05 -3.73
C VAL A 203 -9.54 -1.34 -4.42
N ILE A 204 -10.17 -2.49 -4.15
CA ILE A 204 -11.24 -3.00 -5.02
C ILE A 204 -12.45 -2.07 -5.11
N TYR A 205 -12.80 -1.34 -4.04
CA TYR A 205 -13.89 -0.35 -4.07
C TYR A 205 -13.62 0.88 -4.96
N HIS A 206 -12.38 1.08 -5.39
CA HIS A 206 -12.00 2.09 -6.38
C HIS A 206 -12.03 1.58 -7.83
N ARG A 207 -12.30 0.28 -8.04
CA ARG A 207 -12.34 -0.33 -9.37
C ARG A 207 -13.77 -0.28 -9.91
N ARG A 208 -13.92 0.23 -11.14
CA ARG A 208 -15.23 0.25 -11.85
C ARG A 208 -15.79 -1.15 -12.04
N THR A 209 -14.91 -2.10 -12.36
CA THR A 209 -15.27 -3.49 -12.61
C THR A 209 -14.51 -4.38 -11.63
N PRO A 210 -15.08 -4.73 -10.47
CA PRO A 210 -14.42 -5.59 -9.49
C PRO A 210 -13.93 -6.93 -10.05
N GLN A 211 -14.70 -7.54 -10.96
CA GLN A 211 -14.33 -8.83 -11.58
C GLN A 211 -13.03 -8.74 -12.39
N ASN A 212 -12.80 -7.65 -13.14
CA ASN A 212 -11.53 -7.45 -13.83
C ASN A 212 -10.37 -7.36 -12.84
N HIS A 213 -10.57 -6.66 -11.72
CA HIS A 213 -9.53 -6.59 -10.69
C HIS A 213 -9.24 -7.97 -10.09
N LEU A 214 -10.26 -8.75 -9.75
CA LEU A 214 -10.08 -10.11 -9.24
C LEU A 214 -9.33 -11.00 -10.23
N ALA A 215 -9.63 -10.87 -11.54
CA ALA A 215 -8.89 -11.56 -12.59
C ALA A 215 -7.41 -11.11 -12.67
N GLU A 216 -7.13 -9.79 -12.61
CA GLU A 216 -5.77 -9.24 -12.55
C GLU A 216 -4.98 -9.85 -11.37
N LEU A 217 -5.58 -9.91 -10.17
CA LEU A 217 -4.96 -10.50 -8.99
C LEU A 217 -4.70 -12.00 -9.19
N ARG A 218 -5.68 -12.75 -9.69
CA ARG A 218 -5.57 -14.20 -9.94
C ARG A 218 -4.50 -14.52 -10.99
N ASN A 219 -4.35 -13.69 -12.01
CA ASN A 219 -3.36 -13.85 -13.08
C ASN A 219 -1.92 -13.68 -12.58
N ALA A 220 -1.71 -12.83 -11.57
CA ALA A 220 -0.40 -12.65 -10.94
C ALA A 220 0.03 -13.84 -10.07
N MET A 221 -0.91 -14.69 -9.64
CA MET A 221 -0.68 -15.76 -8.66
C MET A 221 -0.25 -17.09 -9.31
N VAL A 222 0.63 -17.82 -8.62
CA VAL A 222 0.84 -19.26 -8.89
C VAL A 222 -0.42 -20.06 -8.57
N ALA A 223 -0.53 -21.28 -9.11
CA ALA A 223 -1.62 -22.20 -8.76
C ALA A 223 -1.66 -22.44 -7.24
N LYS A 224 -2.86 -22.47 -6.65
CA LYS A 224 -3.07 -22.58 -5.19
C LYS A 224 -2.50 -21.44 -4.34
N GLY A 225 -1.98 -20.37 -4.97
CA GLY A 225 -1.50 -19.18 -4.28
C GLY A 225 -2.58 -18.54 -3.39
N THR A 226 -2.15 -17.73 -2.42
CA THR A 226 -3.04 -17.10 -1.43
C THR A 226 -3.37 -15.66 -1.82
N LEU A 227 -4.66 -15.32 -1.85
CA LEU A 227 -5.15 -13.96 -1.94
C LEU A 227 -5.47 -13.44 -0.53
N VAL A 228 -5.01 -12.24 -0.23
CA VAL A 228 -5.41 -11.45 0.93
C VAL A 228 -6.08 -10.17 0.43
N LEU A 229 -7.40 -10.11 0.54
CA LEU A 229 -8.22 -9.00 0.08
C LEU A 229 -8.77 -8.22 1.29
N GLU A 230 -8.58 -6.90 1.30
CA GLU A 230 -9.21 -6.02 2.29
C GLU A 230 -9.95 -4.89 1.60
N THR A 231 -11.19 -4.65 2.00
CA THR A 231 -12.04 -3.63 1.38
C THR A 231 -13.05 -3.07 2.38
N LEU A 232 -13.63 -1.91 2.02
CA LEU A 232 -14.84 -1.42 2.67
C LEU A 232 -15.97 -2.44 2.52
N ILE A 233 -16.79 -2.56 3.57
CA ILE A 233 -18.02 -3.34 3.58
C ILE A 233 -19.16 -2.58 4.26
N VAL A 234 -20.39 -3.06 4.07
CA VAL A 234 -21.56 -2.71 4.87
C VAL A 234 -22.18 -3.98 5.46
N ASP A 235 -22.91 -3.85 6.58
CA ASP A 235 -23.59 -5.01 7.16
C ASP A 235 -24.74 -5.47 6.25
N GLU A 236 -25.54 -4.52 5.77
CA GLU A 236 -26.73 -4.75 4.97
C GLU A 236 -26.82 -3.74 3.81
N ALA A 237 -27.25 -4.22 2.65
CA ALA A 237 -27.59 -3.39 1.49
C ALA A 237 -28.52 -4.15 0.54
N PRO A 238 -29.37 -3.47 -0.25
CA PRO A 238 -30.13 -4.11 -1.32
C PRO A 238 -29.21 -4.92 -2.25
N ASN A 239 -29.52 -6.19 -2.48
CA ASN A 239 -28.69 -7.14 -3.24
C ASN A 239 -27.25 -7.28 -2.72
N GLY A 240 -27.01 -6.94 -1.46
CA GLY A 240 -25.69 -7.01 -0.81
C GLY A 240 -24.68 -5.99 -1.31
N LEU A 241 -25.11 -4.89 -1.97
CA LEU A 241 -24.19 -3.91 -2.55
C LEU A 241 -24.67 -2.47 -2.33
N LEU A 242 -23.89 -1.68 -1.60
CA LEU A 242 -24.05 -0.23 -1.53
C LEU A 242 -23.27 0.44 -2.66
N VAL A 243 -23.95 1.27 -3.46
CA VAL A 243 -23.33 2.12 -4.50
C VAL A 243 -23.55 3.58 -4.10
N PRO A 244 -22.51 4.31 -3.68
CA PRO A 244 -22.63 5.73 -3.34
C PRO A 244 -23.05 6.56 -4.56
N ALA A 245 -23.89 7.57 -4.36
CA ALA A 245 -24.37 8.42 -5.47
C ALA A 245 -23.27 9.36 -6.01
N SER A 246 -22.30 9.73 -5.18
CA SER A 246 -21.19 10.60 -5.57
C SER A 246 -19.95 10.34 -4.73
N ARG A 247 -20.04 10.61 -3.42
CA ARG A 247 -18.94 10.43 -2.47
C ARG A 247 -19.34 9.47 -1.36
N TYR A 248 -18.35 8.80 -0.80
CA TYR A 248 -18.48 8.03 0.43
C TYR A 248 -17.33 8.41 1.36
N ALA A 249 -17.64 8.92 2.55
CA ALA A 249 -16.64 9.43 3.49
C ALA A 249 -15.66 10.41 2.79
N GLN A 250 -16.23 11.35 2.02
CA GLN A 250 -15.55 12.33 1.17
C GLN A 250 -14.69 11.78 0.02
N MET A 251 -14.48 10.46 -0.07
CA MET A 251 -13.75 9.85 -1.17
C MET A 251 -14.55 9.93 -2.47
N ASN A 252 -13.87 10.36 -3.52
CA ASN A 252 -14.35 10.21 -4.89
C ASN A 252 -14.08 8.79 -5.40
N ASN A 253 -14.75 8.41 -6.49
CA ASN A 253 -14.50 7.14 -7.20
C ASN A 253 -14.62 5.91 -6.29
N VAL A 254 -15.58 5.93 -5.37
CA VAL A 254 -16.02 4.73 -4.64
C VAL A 254 -17.17 4.15 -5.44
N TRP A 255 -16.94 3.01 -6.09
CA TRP A 255 -17.89 2.44 -7.04
C TRP A 255 -18.88 1.49 -6.39
N PHE A 256 -18.43 0.75 -5.38
CA PHE A 256 -19.29 -0.19 -4.67
C PHE A 256 -18.70 -0.54 -3.30
N ILE A 257 -19.57 -0.92 -2.37
CA ILE A 257 -19.23 -1.39 -1.03
C ILE A 257 -20.13 -2.61 -0.75
N PRO A 258 -19.59 -3.83 -0.80
CA PRO A 258 -20.39 -5.05 -0.67
C PRO A 258 -20.67 -5.39 0.80
N THR A 259 -21.67 -6.24 1.04
CA THR A 259 -21.72 -7.04 2.26
C THR A 259 -20.63 -8.13 2.20
N VAL A 260 -20.29 -8.74 3.33
CA VAL A 260 -19.32 -9.84 3.36
C VAL A 260 -19.79 -11.01 2.51
N SER A 261 -21.07 -11.37 2.60
CA SER A 261 -21.66 -12.44 1.78
C SER A 261 -21.53 -12.16 0.28
N LYS A 262 -21.79 -10.92 -0.13
CA LYS A 262 -21.64 -10.51 -1.53
C LYS A 262 -20.19 -10.54 -1.98
N LEU A 263 -19.25 -10.12 -1.14
CA LEU A 263 -17.83 -10.18 -1.45
C LEU A 263 -17.35 -11.62 -1.66
N ILE A 264 -17.82 -12.56 -0.82
CA ILE A 264 -17.52 -14.00 -0.96
C ILE A 264 -18.10 -14.55 -2.26
N GLU A 265 -19.34 -14.19 -2.62
CA GLU A 265 -19.96 -14.59 -3.89
C GLU A 265 -19.14 -14.11 -5.10
N GLU A 266 -18.70 -12.84 -5.11
CA GLU A 266 -17.93 -12.27 -6.21
C GLU A 266 -16.54 -12.90 -6.33
N LEU A 267 -15.91 -13.28 -5.22
CA LEU A 267 -14.67 -14.05 -5.21
C LEU A 267 -14.87 -15.47 -5.77
N ALA A 268 -15.95 -16.14 -5.41
CA ALA A 268 -16.26 -17.48 -5.93
C ALA A 268 -16.49 -17.45 -7.45
N LYS A 269 -17.18 -16.41 -7.96
CA LYS A 269 -17.34 -16.18 -9.42
C LYS A 269 -16.03 -15.91 -10.15
N ALA A 270 -15.03 -15.38 -9.46
CA ALA A 270 -13.69 -15.18 -9.98
C ALA A 270 -12.77 -16.42 -9.81
N ASP A 271 -13.37 -17.60 -9.61
CA ASP A 271 -12.68 -18.88 -9.45
C ASP A 271 -11.70 -18.93 -8.27
N PHE A 272 -11.98 -18.18 -7.20
CA PHE A 272 -11.31 -18.38 -5.91
C PHE A 272 -12.03 -19.45 -5.08
N ILE A 273 -11.24 -20.20 -4.31
CA ILE A 273 -11.71 -21.26 -3.41
C ILE A 273 -11.24 -21.00 -1.98
N ASN A 274 -11.74 -21.78 -1.01
CA ASN A 274 -11.40 -21.64 0.42
C ASN A 274 -11.59 -20.22 0.97
N ILE A 275 -12.63 -19.53 0.48
CA ILE A 275 -12.86 -18.12 0.79
C ILE A 275 -13.36 -17.98 2.23
N ARG A 276 -12.65 -17.18 3.04
CA ARG A 276 -12.98 -16.94 4.44
C ARG A 276 -12.81 -15.47 4.80
N CYS A 277 -13.84 -14.86 5.36
CA CYS A 277 -13.70 -13.58 6.05
C CYS A 277 -13.08 -13.84 7.42
N VAL A 278 -11.91 -13.23 7.67
CA VAL A 278 -11.09 -13.53 8.85
C VAL A 278 -11.08 -12.39 9.86
N ASP A 279 -11.41 -11.17 9.43
CA ASP A 279 -11.50 -9.99 10.30
C ASP A 279 -12.58 -9.04 9.75
N ILE A 280 -13.34 -8.43 10.66
CA ILE A 280 -14.24 -7.31 10.38
C ILE A 280 -13.96 -6.24 11.42
N ASN A 281 -13.66 -5.03 10.97
CA ASN A 281 -13.30 -3.93 11.83
C ASN A 281 -14.00 -2.64 11.40
N GLU A 282 -14.72 -2.03 12.34
CA GLU A 282 -15.17 -0.64 12.18
C GLU A 282 -13.95 0.28 12.31
N THR A 283 -13.71 1.13 11.31
CA THR A 283 -12.53 2.01 11.32
C THR A 283 -12.70 3.05 12.41
N SER A 284 -11.82 3.02 13.42
CA SER A 284 -11.86 3.97 14.54
C SER A 284 -11.11 5.27 14.20
N MET A 285 -11.49 6.37 14.86
CA MET A 285 -10.75 7.64 14.77
C MET A 285 -9.35 7.56 15.41
N SER A 286 -9.06 6.53 16.21
CA SER A 286 -7.70 6.28 16.71
C SER A 286 -6.84 5.54 15.68
N GLU A 287 -7.45 4.79 14.77
CA GLU A 287 -6.77 4.06 13.70
C GLU A 287 -6.48 4.95 12.49
N GLN A 288 -7.41 5.85 12.12
CA GLN A 288 -7.25 6.82 11.05
C GLN A 288 -7.51 8.24 11.56
N ARG A 289 -6.48 9.08 11.58
CA ARG A 289 -6.54 10.45 12.11
C ARG A 289 -5.48 11.35 11.50
N SER A 290 -5.73 12.64 11.56
CA SER A 290 -4.70 13.64 11.26
C SER A 290 -3.58 13.58 12.31
N THR A 291 -2.36 13.84 11.86
CA THR A 291 -1.14 13.87 12.67
C THR A 291 -0.24 15.01 12.23
N SER A 292 0.90 15.20 12.90
CA SER A 292 1.92 16.15 12.42
C SER A 292 2.51 15.78 11.05
N TRP A 293 2.37 14.52 10.61
CA TRP A 293 2.85 14.02 9.31
C TRP A 293 1.72 13.87 8.27
N MET A 294 0.46 14.05 8.68
CA MET A 294 -0.71 14.12 7.81
C MET A 294 -1.72 15.12 8.37
N THR A 295 -1.57 16.38 7.96
CA THR A 295 -2.35 17.53 8.48
C THR A 295 -3.61 17.85 7.67
N PHE A 296 -3.90 17.10 6.60
CA PHE A 296 -5.15 17.24 5.87
C PHE A 296 -6.32 16.59 6.65
N HIS A 297 -7.54 16.76 6.15
CA HIS A 297 -8.71 16.10 6.72
C HIS A 297 -8.54 14.58 6.75
N SER A 298 -9.05 13.96 7.82
CA SER A 298 -9.05 12.52 8.06
C SER A 298 -10.41 12.04 8.54
N LEU A 299 -10.49 10.82 9.09
CA LEU A 299 -11.76 10.12 9.37
C LEU A 299 -12.78 10.95 10.15
N GLU A 300 -12.36 11.63 11.23
CA GLU A 300 -13.24 12.49 12.02
C GLU A 300 -13.96 13.53 11.15
N ASN A 301 -13.26 14.10 10.17
CA ASN A 301 -13.82 15.09 9.24
C ASN A 301 -14.72 14.47 8.16
N PHE A 302 -14.80 13.14 8.08
CA PHE A 302 -15.60 12.42 7.08
C PHE A 302 -16.86 11.79 7.69
N LEU A 303 -17.00 11.83 9.02
CA LEU A 303 -18.17 11.34 9.75
C LEU A 303 -19.16 12.47 10.02
N ASN A 304 -20.42 12.12 10.21
CA ASN A 304 -21.44 13.08 10.61
C ASN A 304 -21.19 13.51 12.07
N PRO A 305 -21.01 14.82 12.35
CA PRO A 305 -20.68 15.31 13.69
C PRO A 305 -21.80 15.07 14.72
N ASN A 306 -23.05 14.89 14.28
CA ASN A 306 -24.20 14.62 15.14
C ASN A 306 -24.51 13.12 15.28
N ASP A 307 -23.97 12.28 14.39
CA ASP A 307 -24.20 10.83 14.37
C ASP A 307 -22.96 10.13 13.77
N PRO A 308 -21.92 9.85 14.58
CA PRO A 308 -20.66 9.29 14.09
C PRO A 308 -20.78 7.83 13.62
N THR A 309 -21.97 7.23 13.68
CA THR A 309 -22.26 5.95 13.02
C THR A 309 -22.40 6.09 11.51
N LYS A 310 -22.46 7.33 11.00
CA LYS A 310 -22.63 7.66 9.59
C LYS A 310 -21.52 8.53 9.04
N THR A 311 -21.32 8.46 7.72
CA THR A 311 -20.51 9.43 6.96
C THR A 311 -21.25 10.77 6.85
N LEU A 312 -20.53 11.83 6.44
CA LEU A 312 -21.14 13.13 6.13
C LEU A 312 -22.26 13.05 5.09
N GLU A 313 -22.16 12.10 4.16
CA GLU A 313 -23.16 11.87 3.11
C GLU A 313 -24.36 11.05 3.59
N GLY A 314 -24.37 10.61 4.86
CA GLY A 314 -25.47 9.85 5.47
C GLY A 314 -25.39 8.33 5.31
N TYR A 315 -24.31 7.80 4.71
CA TYR A 315 -24.08 6.36 4.61
C TYR A 315 -23.57 5.76 5.93
N PRO A 316 -23.65 4.44 6.13
CA PRO A 316 -22.95 3.79 7.24
C PRO A 316 -21.46 4.13 7.21
N ARG A 317 -20.87 4.40 8.38
CA ARG A 317 -19.45 4.74 8.50
C ARG A 317 -18.52 3.64 7.96
N PRO A 318 -17.24 3.97 7.68
CA PRO A 318 -16.29 3.00 7.14
C PRO A 318 -16.08 1.77 8.03
N LYS A 319 -16.54 0.62 7.54
CA LYS A 319 -16.25 -0.71 8.08
C LYS A 319 -15.46 -1.49 7.04
N ARG A 320 -14.51 -2.31 7.50
CA ARG A 320 -13.57 -3.02 6.64
C ARG A 320 -13.59 -4.51 6.95
N ALA A 321 -13.49 -5.33 5.91
CA ALA A 321 -13.35 -6.77 6.05
C ALA A 321 -12.04 -7.24 5.41
N ILE A 322 -11.38 -8.20 6.06
CA ILE A 322 -10.28 -8.96 5.49
C ILE A 322 -10.80 -10.33 5.09
N VAL A 323 -10.57 -10.70 3.84
CA VAL A 323 -10.91 -12.00 3.27
C VAL A 323 -9.63 -12.67 2.77
N ILE A 324 -9.49 -13.95 3.10
CA ILE A 324 -8.43 -14.80 2.56
C ILE A 324 -9.07 -15.83 1.64
N ALA A 325 -8.45 -16.09 0.50
CA ALA A 325 -8.88 -17.10 -0.46
C ALA A 325 -7.68 -17.72 -1.17
N ASN A 326 -7.89 -18.82 -1.89
CA ASN A 326 -6.87 -19.45 -2.73
C ASN A 326 -7.27 -19.42 -4.20
N LYS A 327 -6.28 -19.27 -5.08
CA LYS A 327 -6.46 -19.55 -6.50
C LYS A 327 -6.79 -21.04 -6.68
N SER A 328 -7.81 -21.32 -7.48
CA SER A 328 -8.24 -22.68 -7.86
C SER A 328 -7.10 -23.55 -8.40
#